data_AF-A0A1Q9CLT1-F1
#
_entry.id   AF-A0A1Q9CLT1-F1
#
_cell.length_a   1.000
_cell.length_b   1.000
_cell.length_c   1.000
_cell.angle_alpha   90.00
_cell.angle_beta   90.00
_cell.angle_gamma   90.00
#
_symmetry.space_group_name_H-M   'P 1'
#
loop_
_entity.id
_entity.type
_entity.pdbx_description
1 polymer ?
#
loop_
_entity_poly.entity_id
_entity_poly.type
_entity_poly.pdbx_seq_one_letter_code
_entity_poly.pdbx_strand_id
1 'polypeptide(L)'
;MCETRRQRIAGMLEKQSRWRKEWCERFFVLEEDFINYFVSPPAILSDDSLRDEIRGRIPLAGVMAEPLQEPGRPYCIRLGRDIVSCKTEPEQQKWLQAIRAAAHVEATCRTGSFASTADHEVARSLNGNAHQGRDPRERSGQQAELILLNPEGTQKVLQWREPATVQLSSSRPAMLLVLDQSAPSKDRPFGPTQALCRLAADRCVPGCHNFPVERLGRSASGALECQALRVEILSSSILHAEMWRSSASSFGAVGAACLLIWWYSAFVYAVAGLPLILYSLQSLQRAQHVTFKAEQLVRAERGSREVPSPARSPSNNGAVREAAPRWSGTWILDKSCSEKYEPILKDMGVNYLIRKAADAKTSVLVISKSATHVNFVVKNLVTVEDLLPVDGAWVPKPVPPAGRMRGEMRLRLTKSTENELEMVTEFPPGEGGLCDTLVVDDDGNSFSRRVVRKRSDGTQLECTRVFRRMS
;
A
#
# COMPACT_ATOMS: atom_id res chain seq x y z
N MET A 1 2.62 30.51 20.75
CA MET A 1 2.15 29.11 20.78
C MET A 1 3.16 28.30 21.56
N CYS A 2 2.74 27.63 22.64
CA CYS A 2 3.66 26.87 23.51
C CYS A 2 4.07 25.54 22.85
N GLU A 3 5.27 25.48 22.29
CA GLU A 3 5.93 24.20 21.99
C GLU A 3 6.43 23.59 23.30
N THR A 4 5.54 22.89 24.01
CA THR A 4 5.98 22.00 25.08
C THR A 4 6.71 20.82 24.42
N ARG A 5 8.04 20.85 24.48
CA ARG A 5 8.97 19.81 24.02
C ARG A 5 8.44 18.42 24.43
N ARG A 6 7.79 17.72 23.51
CA ARG A 6 7.21 16.40 23.78
C ARG A 6 8.35 15.42 24.04
N GLN A 7 8.31 14.75 25.19
CA GLN A 7 9.33 13.78 25.57
C GLN A 7 9.24 12.55 24.67
N ARG A 8 10.19 12.41 23.74
CA ARG A 8 10.43 11.16 23.02
C ARG A 8 11.16 10.21 23.96
N ILE A 9 10.56 9.08 24.30
CA ILE A 9 11.25 7.99 25.00
C ILE A 9 11.50 6.83 24.04
N ALA A 10 12.66 6.19 24.18
CA ALA A 10 13.02 5.03 23.40
C ALA A 10 13.77 4.02 24.29
N GLY A 11 13.66 2.74 23.97
CA GLY A 11 14.29 1.68 24.75
C GLY A 11 13.97 0.28 24.26
N MET A 12 14.77 -0.69 24.70
CA MET A 12 14.54 -2.12 24.41
C MET A 12 13.50 -2.68 25.39
N LEU A 13 12.39 -3.19 24.86
CA LEU A 13 11.37 -3.89 25.65
C LEU A 13 11.05 -5.24 24.99
N GLU A 14 10.46 -6.16 25.74
CA GLU A 14 9.98 -7.41 25.17
C GLU A 14 8.50 -7.31 24.82
N LYS A 15 8.16 -7.66 23.57
CA LYS A 15 6.78 -7.66 23.07
C LYS A 15 6.25 -9.07 23.00
N GLN A 16 5.04 -9.29 23.52
CA GLN A 16 4.35 -10.56 23.27
C GLN A 16 3.79 -10.59 21.84
N SER A 17 4.09 -11.66 21.11
CA SER A 17 3.52 -11.93 19.80
C SER A 17 2.04 -12.28 19.94
N ARG A 18 1.19 -11.67 19.11
CA ARG A 18 -0.27 -11.83 19.21
C ARG A 18 -0.70 -13.29 19.01
N TRP A 19 -0.07 -13.97 18.04
CA TRP A 19 -0.46 -15.30 17.57
C TRP A 19 0.21 -16.45 18.33
N ARG A 20 1.53 -16.36 18.55
CA ARG A 20 2.29 -17.45 19.17
C ARG A 20 2.44 -17.32 20.67
N LYS A 21 2.09 -16.15 21.23
CA LYS A 21 2.31 -15.79 22.64
C LYS A 21 3.78 -15.83 23.09
N GLU A 22 4.71 -15.97 22.15
CA GLU A 22 6.16 -15.85 22.37
C GLU A 22 6.54 -14.39 22.64
N TRP A 23 7.54 -14.19 23.49
CA TRP A 23 8.12 -12.90 23.81
C TRP A 23 9.34 -12.62 22.92
N CYS A 24 9.40 -11.43 22.35
CA CYS A 24 10.52 -11.03 21.51
C CYS A 24 11.02 -9.64 21.90
N GLU A 25 12.33 -9.49 22.07
CA GLU A 25 12.95 -8.18 22.33
C GLU A 25 12.85 -7.27 21.10
N ARG A 26 12.44 -6.02 21.29
CA ARG A 26 12.26 -5.02 20.25
C ARG A 26 12.69 -3.66 20.77
N PHE A 27 13.22 -2.83 19.87
CA PHE A 27 13.47 -1.43 20.19
C PHE A 27 12.19 -0.65 19.98
N PHE A 28 11.68 0.01 21.02
CA PHE A 28 10.47 0.83 20.97
C PHE A 28 10.84 2.30 20.97
N VAL A 29 10.07 3.09 20.23
CA VAL A 29 10.16 4.56 20.18
C VAL A 29 8.74 5.10 20.34
N LEU A 30 8.52 5.87 21.41
CA LEU A 30 7.27 6.62 21.61
C LEU A 30 7.34 7.92 20.80
N GLU A 31 6.41 8.05 19.87
CA GLU A 31 6.15 9.26 19.11
C GLU A 31 4.80 9.86 19.56
N GLU A 32 4.34 10.91 18.87
CA GLU A 32 3.26 11.77 19.37
C GLU A 32 1.96 11.03 19.65
N ASP A 33 1.50 10.23 18.70
CA ASP A 33 0.22 9.52 18.72
C ASP A 33 0.36 7.99 18.54
N PHE A 34 1.60 7.49 18.53
CA PHE A 34 1.89 6.07 18.34
C PHE A 34 3.23 5.64 18.93
N ILE A 35 3.38 4.33 19.09
CA ILE A 35 4.64 3.69 19.41
C ILE A 35 5.10 2.88 18.21
N ASN A 36 6.27 3.24 17.67
CA ASN A 36 6.96 2.43 16.68
C ASN A 36 7.84 1.39 17.37
N TYR A 37 7.95 0.20 16.77
CA TYR A 37 8.92 -0.79 17.24
C TYR A 37 9.68 -1.46 16.10
N PHE A 38 10.94 -1.77 16.37
CA PHE A 38 11.95 -2.24 15.43
C PHE A 38 12.54 -3.58 15.90
N VAL A 39 13.12 -4.35 14.98
CA VAL A 39 13.82 -5.61 15.33
C VAL A 39 15.12 -5.30 16.10
N SER A 40 15.83 -4.27 15.67
CA SER A 40 17.05 -3.75 16.28
C SER A 40 16.96 -2.22 16.40
N PRO A 41 17.72 -1.58 17.31
CA PRO A 41 17.81 -0.13 17.36
C PRO A 41 18.28 0.44 16.00
N PRO A 42 17.60 1.44 15.42
CA PRO A 42 18.03 2.05 14.18
C PRO A 42 19.34 2.84 14.39
N ALA A 43 20.22 2.83 13.39
CA ALA A 43 21.54 3.48 13.48
C ALA A 43 21.45 5.01 13.57
N ILE A 44 20.42 5.61 12.95
CA ILE A 44 20.14 7.04 12.99
C ILE A 44 18.63 7.21 13.16
N LEU A 45 18.21 7.94 14.20
CA LEU A 45 16.80 8.30 14.43
C LEU A 45 16.39 9.50 13.54
N SER A 46 16.76 9.49 12.26
CA SER A 46 16.38 10.51 11.27
C SER A 46 15.11 10.10 10.53
N ASP A 47 14.15 11.01 10.43
CA ASP A 47 12.73 10.75 10.10
C ASP A 47 12.48 9.99 8.77
N ASP A 48 13.32 10.21 7.75
CA ASP A 48 13.04 9.69 6.40
C ASP A 48 13.54 8.27 6.14
N SER A 49 14.57 7.80 6.86
CA SER A 49 15.18 6.47 6.65
C SER A 49 14.54 5.37 7.52
N LEU A 50 13.84 5.76 8.58
CA LEU A 50 13.28 4.82 9.56
C LEU A 50 12.12 4.00 9.00
N ARG A 51 11.40 4.51 8.00
CA ARG A 51 10.11 3.93 7.54
C ARG A 51 10.24 2.50 7.03
N ASP A 52 11.35 2.15 6.39
CA ASP A 52 11.58 0.82 5.84
C ASP A 52 11.98 -0.21 6.91
N GLU A 53 12.42 0.25 8.10
CA GLU A 53 12.88 -0.60 9.19
C GLU A 53 11.81 -0.83 10.29
N ILE A 54 10.69 -0.10 10.25
CA ILE A 54 9.61 -0.23 11.24
C ILE A 54 8.99 -1.63 11.15
N ARG A 55 9.10 -2.40 12.25
CA ARG A 55 8.49 -3.74 12.32
C ARG A 55 6.99 -3.67 12.57
N GLY A 56 6.54 -2.65 13.30
CA GLY A 56 5.13 -2.35 13.48
C GLY A 56 4.89 -1.08 14.28
N ARG A 57 3.62 -0.68 14.33
CA ARG A 57 3.13 0.55 14.95
C ARG A 57 1.95 0.24 15.87
N ILE A 58 1.94 0.83 17.05
CA ILE A 58 0.85 0.75 18.03
C ILE A 58 0.23 2.15 18.13
N PRO A 59 -0.96 2.40 17.55
CA PRO A 59 -1.63 3.68 17.72
C PRO A 59 -2.03 3.89 19.18
N LEU A 60 -1.89 5.10 19.71
CA LEU A 60 -2.29 5.44 21.08
C LEU A 60 -3.72 5.98 21.18
N ALA A 61 -4.31 6.32 20.04
CA ALA A 61 -5.71 6.73 19.92
C ALA A 61 -6.68 5.74 20.57
N GLY A 62 -7.28 6.13 21.69
CA GLY A 62 -8.23 5.30 22.44
C GLY A 62 -7.61 4.08 23.11
N VAL A 63 -6.27 3.99 23.17
CA VAL A 63 -5.58 2.91 23.87
C VAL A 63 -5.43 3.26 25.35
N MET A 64 -6.06 2.45 26.21
CA MET A 64 -5.83 2.49 27.65
C MET A 64 -4.55 1.73 27.99
N ALA A 65 -3.57 2.44 28.55
CA ALA A 65 -2.32 1.86 29.02
C ALA A 65 -2.42 1.48 30.50
N GLU A 66 -2.36 0.17 30.77
CA GLU A 66 -2.57 -0.40 32.10
C GLU A 66 -1.37 -1.25 32.52
N PRO A 67 -0.94 -1.17 33.80
CA PRO A 67 0.00 -2.14 34.33
C PRO A 67 -0.62 -3.53 34.33
N LEU A 68 0.18 -4.54 33.99
CA LEU A 68 -0.19 -5.94 33.95
C LEU A 68 0.93 -6.78 34.56
N GLN A 69 0.59 -7.90 35.18
CA GLN A 69 1.56 -8.92 35.59
C GLN A 69 1.30 -10.19 34.79
N GLU A 70 2.35 -10.75 34.20
CA GLU A 70 2.33 -12.03 33.50
C GLU A 70 3.24 -13.02 34.24
N PRO A 71 3.02 -14.34 34.15
CA PRO A 71 3.89 -15.33 34.78
C PRO A 71 5.36 -15.15 34.35
N GLY A 72 6.24 -14.91 35.33
CA GLY A 72 7.68 -14.66 35.11
C GLY A 72 8.02 -13.24 34.60
N ARG A 73 7.03 -12.35 34.46
CA ARG A 73 7.18 -10.98 33.93
C ARG A 73 6.30 -10.00 34.72
N PRO A 74 6.77 -9.55 35.89
CA PRO A 74 5.96 -8.73 36.81
C PRO A 74 5.71 -7.30 36.33
N TYR A 75 6.48 -6.81 35.34
CA TYR A 75 6.45 -5.41 34.92
C TYR A 75 5.92 -5.23 33.50
N CYS A 76 4.72 -5.75 33.21
CA CYS A 76 4.10 -5.66 31.90
C CYS A 76 3.19 -4.43 31.76
N ILE A 77 3.00 -3.96 30.53
CA ILE A 77 2.06 -2.90 30.17
C ILE A 77 1.14 -3.46 29.08
N ARG A 78 -0.17 -3.39 29.31
CA ARG A 78 -1.19 -3.68 28.29
C ARG A 78 -1.49 -2.41 27.50
N LEU A 79 -1.38 -2.51 26.18
CA LEU A 79 -1.62 -1.45 25.21
C LEU A 79 -2.67 -1.94 24.20
N GLY A 80 -3.94 -1.90 24.62
CA GLY A 80 -5.04 -2.47 23.85
C GLY A 80 -4.89 -3.98 23.69
N ARG A 81 -4.53 -4.43 22.48
CA ARG A 81 -4.31 -5.86 22.16
C ARG A 81 -2.85 -6.30 22.28
N ASP A 82 -1.93 -5.36 22.52
CA ASP A 82 -0.51 -5.65 22.66
C ASP A 82 -0.11 -5.65 24.13
N ILE A 83 0.87 -6.49 24.47
CA ILE A 83 1.48 -6.55 25.80
C ILE A 83 2.98 -6.38 25.62
N VAL A 84 3.56 -5.48 26.41
CA VAL A 84 5.01 -5.23 26.46
C VAL A 84 5.51 -5.47 27.89
N SER A 85 6.71 -6.01 28.04
CA SER A 85 7.36 -6.27 29.33
C SER A 85 8.57 -5.35 29.45
N CYS A 86 8.63 -4.63 30.57
CA CYS A 86 9.80 -3.88 31.02
C CYS A 86 10.69 -4.78 31.89
N LYS A 87 11.96 -4.41 32.05
CA LYS A 87 12.91 -5.15 32.90
C LYS A 87 12.74 -4.80 34.37
N THR A 88 12.33 -3.56 34.66
CA THR A 88 12.21 -3.05 36.03
C THR A 88 10.92 -2.24 36.22
N GLU A 89 10.46 -2.14 37.46
CA GLU A 89 9.30 -1.31 37.83
C GLU A 89 9.49 0.18 37.48
N PRO A 90 10.65 0.83 37.72
CA PRO A 90 10.85 2.22 37.30
C PRO A 90 10.75 2.41 35.79
N GLU A 91 11.23 1.43 35.00
CA GLU A 91 11.09 1.46 33.54
C GLU A 91 9.61 1.35 33.13
N GLN A 92 8.85 0.46 33.76
CA GLN A 92 7.41 0.32 33.54
C GLN A 92 6.66 1.63 33.84
N GLN A 93 6.94 2.26 34.98
CA GLN A 93 6.31 3.53 35.36
C GLN A 93 6.66 4.66 34.38
N LYS A 94 7.93 4.73 33.95
CA LYS A 94 8.39 5.70 32.95
C LYS A 94 7.64 5.55 31.62
N TRP A 95 7.48 4.33 31.11
CA TRP A 95 6.73 4.07 29.89
C TRP A 95 5.23 4.34 30.07
N LEU A 96 4.62 3.89 31.17
CA LEU A 96 3.20 4.15 31.46
C LEU A 96 2.89 5.65 31.49
N GLN A 97 3.71 6.44 32.19
CA GLN A 97 3.52 7.89 32.30
C GLN A 97 3.62 8.57 30.93
N ALA A 98 4.63 8.22 30.13
CA ALA A 98 4.84 8.81 28.83
C ALA A 98 3.71 8.45 27.84
N ILE A 99 3.25 7.20 27.85
CA ILE A 99 2.15 6.72 27.00
C ILE A 99 0.84 7.42 27.38
N ARG A 100 0.53 7.54 28.68
CA ARG A 100 -0.66 8.25 29.16
C ARG A 100 -0.63 9.73 28.78
N ALA A 101 0.53 10.38 28.92
CA ALA A 101 0.70 11.77 28.50
C ALA A 101 0.44 11.95 27.00
N ALA A 102 0.98 11.06 26.16
CA ALA A 102 0.75 11.08 24.71
C ALA A 102 -0.73 10.85 24.35
N ALA A 103 -1.38 9.88 24.97
CA ALA A 103 -2.81 9.58 24.74
C ALA A 103 -3.75 10.73 25.15
N HIS A 104 -3.42 11.45 26.24
CA HIS A 104 -4.20 12.62 26.69
C HIS A 104 -4.09 13.83 25.76
N VAL A 105 -2.91 14.06 25.17
CA VAL A 105 -2.72 15.13 24.19
C VAL A 105 -3.61 14.89 22.98
N GLU A 106 -3.70 13.65 22.50
CA GLU A 106 -4.59 13.32 21.39
C GLU A 106 -6.06 13.52 21.75
N ALA A 107 -6.49 13.06 22.94
CA ALA A 107 -7.86 13.26 23.40
C ALA A 107 -8.22 14.76 23.43
N THR A 108 -7.32 15.61 23.93
CA THR A 108 -7.53 17.06 24.06
C THR A 108 -7.47 17.78 22.70
N CYS A 109 -6.57 17.36 21.79
CA CYS A 109 -6.53 17.87 20.43
C CYS A 109 -7.77 17.45 19.63
N ARG A 110 -8.35 16.27 19.88
CA ARG A 110 -9.61 15.82 19.23
C ARG A 110 -10.84 16.51 19.81
N THR A 111 -10.94 16.75 21.12
CA THR A 111 -12.07 17.51 21.68
C THR A 111 -11.99 19.01 21.41
N GLY A 112 -10.81 19.57 21.14
CA GLY A 112 -10.63 20.94 20.65
C GLY A 112 -10.74 21.10 19.12
N SER A 113 -10.81 19.99 18.36
CA SER A 113 -10.84 19.98 16.90
C SER A 113 -12.02 19.13 16.42
N PHE A 114 -13.21 19.73 16.34
CA PHE A 114 -14.35 19.45 15.44
C PHE A 114 -14.61 18.03 14.90
N ALA A 115 -14.19 16.97 15.59
CA ALA A 115 -14.26 15.58 15.14
C ALA A 115 -15.32 14.81 15.94
N SER A 116 -16.57 15.23 15.77
CA SER A 116 -17.77 14.44 16.09
C SER A 116 -19.00 15.07 15.45
N THR A 117 -18.97 16.38 15.18
CA THR A 117 -19.98 17.06 14.39
C THR A 117 -19.67 16.98 12.91
N ALA A 118 -18.42 17.12 12.43
CA ALA A 118 -18.12 17.17 10.99
C ALA A 118 -18.52 15.91 10.17
N ASP A 119 -18.35 14.68 10.68
CA ASP A 119 -18.75 13.47 9.92
C ASP A 119 -20.28 13.27 9.89
N HIS A 120 -21.00 13.75 10.91
CA HIS A 120 -22.47 13.80 10.93
C HIS A 120 -23.03 15.09 10.29
N GLU A 121 -22.26 16.17 10.22
CA GLU A 121 -22.58 17.45 9.59
C GLU A 121 -22.30 17.42 8.10
N VAL A 122 -21.33 16.64 7.59
CA VAL A 122 -21.21 16.41 6.14
C VAL A 122 -22.42 15.59 5.67
N ALA A 123 -22.88 14.61 6.47
CA ALA A 123 -24.13 13.89 6.19
C ALA A 123 -25.39 14.76 6.35
N ARG A 124 -25.40 15.80 7.21
CA ARG A 124 -26.53 16.75 7.38
C ARG A 124 -26.46 17.97 6.45
N SER A 125 -25.28 18.40 6.03
CA SER A 125 -25.02 19.52 5.10
C SER A 125 -25.41 19.17 3.67
N LEU A 126 -25.53 17.87 3.35
CA LEU A 126 -26.09 17.38 2.10
C LEU A 126 -27.59 17.71 1.93
N ASN A 127 -28.27 18.24 2.96
CA ASN A 127 -29.69 18.62 2.91
C ASN A 127 -29.98 20.10 2.59
N GLY A 128 -28.97 20.94 2.38
CA GLY A 128 -29.17 22.39 2.28
C GLY A 128 -28.50 23.04 1.08
N ASN A 129 -28.95 22.74 -0.14
CA ASN A 129 -28.88 23.67 -1.29
C ASN A 129 -29.68 23.12 -2.47
N ALA A 130 -30.94 23.53 -2.57
CA ALA A 130 -31.82 23.21 -3.69
C ALA A 130 -31.66 24.25 -4.80
N HIS A 131 -31.08 23.86 -5.93
CA HIS A 131 -31.28 24.56 -7.20
C HIS A 131 -32.61 24.11 -7.83
N GLN A 132 -33.42 25.10 -8.20
CA GLN A 132 -34.73 24.95 -8.83
C GLN A 132 -34.64 24.38 -10.25
N GLY A 133 -35.57 23.46 -10.56
CA GLY A 133 -36.18 23.34 -11.88
C GLY A 133 -35.45 22.47 -12.91
N ARG A 134 -35.57 21.14 -12.81
CA ARG A 134 -35.45 20.25 -13.98
C ARG A 134 -36.53 19.17 -13.96
N ASP A 135 -37.12 18.97 -15.13
CA ASP A 135 -38.28 18.12 -15.39
C ASP A 135 -37.97 16.62 -15.13
N PRO A 136 -38.83 15.84 -14.43
CA PRO A 136 -38.54 14.47 -14.01
C PRO A 136 -38.62 13.39 -15.11
N ARG A 137 -39.04 13.73 -16.35
CA ARG A 137 -39.49 12.73 -17.33
C ARG A 137 -38.42 12.22 -18.33
N GLU A 138 -37.17 12.63 -18.23
CA GLU A 138 -36.10 12.28 -19.20
C GLU A 138 -34.97 11.34 -18.69
N ARG A 139 -35.18 10.58 -17.61
CA ARG A 139 -34.07 9.92 -16.87
C ARG A 139 -34.02 8.39 -17.01
N SER A 140 -33.88 7.88 -18.22
CA SER A 140 -33.49 6.47 -18.46
C SER A 140 -32.06 6.42 -19.03
N GLY A 141 -31.08 6.27 -18.14
CA GLY A 141 -29.66 6.19 -18.50
C GLY A 141 -28.68 7.01 -17.64
N GLN A 142 -29.13 7.57 -16.52
CA GLN A 142 -28.26 8.40 -15.68
C GLN A 142 -27.21 7.55 -14.93
N GLN A 143 -25.94 7.81 -15.21
CA GLN A 143 -24.78 7.24 -14.51
C GLN A 143 -24.73 7.74 -13.06
N ALA A 144 -24.18 6.95 -12.14
CA ALA A 144 -23.97 7.34 -10.72
C ALA A 144 -23.30 8.72 -10.61
N GLU A 145 -23.49 9.47 -9.53
CA GLU A 145 -22.79 10.75 -9.34
C GLU A 145 -21.44 10.51 -8.62
N LEU A 146 -20.38 11.15 -9.09
CA LEU A 146 -19.05 11.07 -8.47
C LEU A 146 -18.76 12.39 -7.75
N ILE A 147 -18.61 12.36 -6.43
CA ILE A 147 -18.29 13.55 -5.63
C ILE A 147 -16.87 13.41 -5.10
N LEU A 148 -16.07 14.45 -5.29
CA LEU A 148 -14.78 14.61 -4.65
C LEU A 148 -14.93 15.48 -3.39
N LEU A 149 -14.48 14.95 -2.26
CA LEU A 149 -14.27 15.69 -1.03
C LEU A 149 -12.80 16.05 -0.89
N ASN A 150 -12.50 17.34 -0.99
CA ASN A 150 -11.15 17.85 -0.79
C ASN A 150 -10.79 17.88 0.70
N PRO A 151 -9.48 17.80 1.05
CA PRO A 151 -9.00 17.92 2.42
C PRO A 151 -9.42 19.20 3.15
N GLU A 152 -9.70 20.27 2.40
CA GLU A 152 -10.16 21.57 2.88
C GLU A 152 -11.68 21.60 3.15
N GLY A 153 -12.39 20.49 2.95
CA GLY A 153 -13.84 20.37 3.16
C GLY A 153 -14.68 20.87 1.99
N THR A 154 -14.06 21.33 0.90
CA THR A 154 -14.79 21.68 -0.33
C THR A 154 -15.24 20.41 -1.07
N GLN A 155 -16.43 20.47 -1.65
CA GLN A 155 -17.01 19.38 -2.43
C GLN A 155 -17.03 19.77 -3.90
N LYS A 156 -16.69 18.83 -4.78
CA LYS A 156 -16.75 19.02 -6.23
C LYS A 156 -17.41 17.82 -6.88
N VAL A 157 -18.51 18.06 -7.58
CA VAL A 157 -19.14 17.04 -8.43
C VAL A 157 -18.27 16.85 -9.67
N LEU A 158 -17.93 15.61 -9.97
CA LEU A 158 -17.11 15.20 -11.10
C LEU A 158 -17.98 14.48 -12.14
N GLN A 159 -17.72 14.76 -13.41
CA GLN A 159 -18.25 13.96 -14.51
C GLN A 159 -17.34 12.74 -14.72
N TRP A 160 -17.93 11.58 -15.00
CA TRP A 160 -17.15 10.39 -15.36
C TRP A 160 -16.31 10.63 -16.60
N ARG A 161 -15.10 10.09 -16.63
CA ARG A 161 -14.12 10.19 -17.74
C ARG A 161 -13.62 11.61 -18.04
N GLU A 162 -14.12 12.64 -17.37
CA GLU A 162 -13.58 13.99 -17.49
C GLU A 162 -12.36 14.19 -16.57
N PRO A 163 -11.30 14.85 -17.05
CA PRO A 163 -10.17 15.20 -16.19
C PRO A 163 -10.59 16.14 -15.06
N ALA A 164 -10.17 15.82 -13.84
CA ALA A 164 -10.31 16.67 -12.67
C ALA A 164 -8.94 16.90 -12.04
N THR A 165 -8.62 18.17 -11.75
CA THR A 165 -7.41 18.54 -11.01
C THR A 165 -7.75 18.85 -9.56
N VAL A 166 -6.96 18.27 -8.65
CA VAL A 166 -7.11 18.42 -7.21
C VAL A 166 -5.76 18.73 -6.58
N GLN A 167 -5.77 19.58 -5.56
CA GLN A 167 -4.59 19.85 -4.75
C GLN A 167 -4.61 18.92 -3.55
N LEU A 168 -3.66 18.00 -3.48
CA LEU A 168 -3.49 17.11 -2.34
C LEU A 168 -2.40 17.66 -1.43
N SER A 169 -2.69 17.72 -0.14
CA SER A 169 -1.64 17.92 0.87
C SER A 169 -1.07 16.55 1.27
N SER A 170 0.24 16.49 1.50
CA SER A 170 0.94 15.27 1.92
C SER A 170 0.40 14.63 3.21
N SER A 171 -0.34 15.38 4.03
CA SER A 171 -0.88 14.93 5.30
C SER A 171 -2.34 14.45 5.25
N ARG A 172 -3.10 14.73 4.17
CA ARG A 172 -4.52 14.38 4.09
C ARG A 172 -4.90 13.83 2.71
N PRO A 173 -5.42 12.59 2.63
CA PRO A 173 -5.91 12.05 1.36
C PRO A 173 -7.20 12.76 0.94
N ALA A 174 -7.43 12.91 -0.36
CA ALA A 174 -8.75 13.26 -0.88
C ALA A 174 -9.67 12.03 -0.85
N MET A 175 -10.97 12.26 -0.69
CA MET A 175 -11.97 11.19 -0.71
C MET A 175 -12.86 11.33 -1.95
N LEU A 176 -13.02 10.23 -2.69
CA LEU A 176 -13.96 10.10 -3.79
C LEU A 176 -15.16 9.30 -3.29
N LEU A 177 -16.34 9.91 -3.35
CA LEU A 177 -17.62 9.32 -3.02
C LEU A 177 -18.38 8.98 -4.30
N VAL A 178 -18.92 7.77 -4.36
CA VAL A 178 -19.87 7.37 -5.42
C VAL A 178 -21.26 7.30 -4.79
N LEU A 179 -22.16 8.12 -5.30
CA LEU A 179 -23.53 8.23 -4.80
C LEU A 179 -24.52 7.48 -5.68
N ASP A 180 -25.51 6.85 -5.04
CA ASP A 180 -26.70 6.38 -5.74
C ASP A 180 -27.47 7.56 -6.32
N GLN A 181 -28.05 7.39 -7.51
CA GLN A 181 -29.03 8.32 -8.04
C GLN A 181 -30.48 7.92 -7.74
N SER A 182 -30.71 7.03 -6.76
CA SER A 182 -32.06 6.77 -6.24
C SER A 182 -32.78 8.11 -6.03
N ALA A 183 -33.97 8.26 -6.62
CA ALA A 183 -34.63 9.55 -6.79
C ALA A 183 -34.53 10.42 -5.54
N PRO A 184 -33.99 11.66 -5.64
CA PRO A 184 -33.86 12.54 -4.50
C PRO A 184 -35.24 12.70 -3.87
N SER A 185 -35.37 12.33 -2.60
CA SER A 185 -36.60 12.61 -1.87
C SER A 185 -36.54 14.05 -1.39
N LYS A 186 -37.70 14.65 -1.08
CA LYS A 186 -37.76 16.00 -0.48
C LYS A 186 -36.86 16.15 0.75
N ASP A 187 -36.53 15.05 1.42
CA ASP A 187 -35.75 15.02 2.65
C ASP A 187 -34.27 14.67 2.43
N ARG A 188 -33.86 14.29 1.20
CA ARG A 188 -32.48 13.92 0.83
C ARG A 188 -32.18 14.32 -0.63
N PRO A 189 -31.45 15.43 -0.87
CA PRO A 189 -31.06 15.88 -2.20
C PRO A 189 -30.12 14.93 -2.93
N PHE A 190 -29.42 14.07 -2.18
CA PHE A 190 -28.48 13.08 -2.67
C PHE A 190 -28.92 11.69 -2.25
N GLY A 191 -28.77 10.70 -3.15
CA GLY A 191 -29.00 9.31 -2.80
C GLY A 191 -27.97 8.80 -1.78
N PRO A 192 -28.21 7.64 -1.15
CA PRO A 192 -27.30 7.08 -0.18
C PRO A 192 -25.90 6.88 -0.77
N THR A 193 -24.87 7.26 -0.02
CA THR A 193 -23.48 6.96 -0.37
C THR A 193 -23.29 5.44 -0.43
N GLN A 194 -22.90 4.94 -1.59
CA GLN A 194 -22.75 3.50 -1.79
C GLN A 194 -21.32 3.05 -1.55
N ALA A 195 -20.38 3.95 -1.83
CA ALA A 195 -19.02 3.58 -2.13
C ALA A 195 -18.06 4.74 -1.81
N LEU A 196 -16.97 4.42 -1.12
CA LEU A 196 -15.90 5.33 -0.75
C LEU A 196 -14.58 4.84 -1.34
N CYS A 197 -13.83 5.76 -1.95
CA CYS A 197 -12.49 5.55 -2.45
C CYS A 197 -11.57 6.63 -1.88
N ARG A 198 -10.36 6.26 -1.41
CA ARG A 198 -9.38 7.20 -0.86
C ARG A 198 -8.21 7.38 -1.83
N LEU A 199 -7.96 8.62 -2.23
CA LEU A 199 -6.84 9.00 -3.08
C LEU A 199 -5.75 9.63 -2.20
N ALA A 200 -4.66 8.89 -1.99
CA ALA A 200 -3.52 9.34 -1.20
C ALA A 200 -2.40 9.89 -2.09
N ALA A 201 -1.79 11.00 -1.68
CA ALA A 201 -0.80 11.74 -2.48
C ALA A 201 0.43 10.88 -2.88
N ASP A 202 0.86 9.99 -1.98
CA ASP A 202 1.95 9.03 -2.18
C ASP A 202 1.67 7.98 -3.26
N ARG A 203 0.41 7.78 -3.64
CA ARG A 203 -0.02 6.83 -4.67
C ARG A 203 -0.30 7.48 -6.01
N CYS A 204 -0.11 8.80 -6.13
CA CYS A 204 -0.49 9.55 -7.33
C CYS A 204 0.61 9.59 -8.40
N VAL A 205 1.10 8.41 -8.82
CA VAL A 205 2.04 8.29 -9.94
C VAL A 205 1.25 8.26 -11.26
N PRO A 206 1.68 8.94 -12.35
CA PRO A 206 1.00 8.86 -13.64
C PRO A 206 0.78 7.42 -14.11
N GLY A 207 -0.44 7.11 -14.56
CA GLY A 207 -0.83 5.76 -14.96
C GLY A 207 -2.25 5.36 -14.55
N CYS A 208 -2.65 4.14 -14.92
CA CYS A 208 -3.94 3.57 -14.57
C CYS A 208 -3.87 2.83 -13.24
N HIS A 209 -4.67 3.26 -12.26
CA HIS A 209 -4.74 2.65 -10.94
C HIS A 209 -6.15 2.15 -10.66
N ASN A 210 -6.26 0.96 -10.08
CA ASN A 210 -7.52 0.42 -9.61
C ASN A 210 -7.61 0.64 -8.11
N PHE A 211 -8.54 1.50 -7.69
CA PHE A 211 -8.78 1.76 -6.28
C PHE A 211 -9.91 0.86 -5.77
N PRO A 212 -9.69 0.15 -4.65
CA PRO A 212 -10.74 -0.62 -4.02
C PRO A 212 -11.82 0.34 -3.50
N VAL A 213 -13.06 -0.06 -3.69
CA VAL A 213 -14.22 0.71 -3.24
C VAL A 213 -14.75 0.11 -1.95
N GLU A 214 -14.75 0.89 -0.87
CA GLU A 214 -15.33 0.49 0.41
C GLU A 214 -16.83 0.76 0.41
N ARG A 215 -17.65 -0.29 0.59
CA ARG A 215 -19.11 -0.14 0.65
C ARG A 215 -19.53 0.41 2.00
N LEU A 216 -20.18 1.57 2.00
CA LEU A 216 -20.58 2.27 3.23
C LEU A 216 -21.97 1.85 3.77
N GLY A 217 -22.60 0.82 3.20
CA GLY A 217 -23.88 0.31 3.70
C GLY A 217 -24.26 -1.09 3.22
N ARG A 218 -25.13 -1.75 4.00
CA ARG A 218 -25.88 -2.95 3.58
C ARG A 218 -27.08 -2.51 2.75
N SER A 219 -26.87 -2.13 1.49
CA SER A 219 -28.02 -1.92 0.60
C SER A 219 -28.70 -3.26 0.35
N ALA A 220 -29.99 -3.35 0.64
CA ALA A 220 -30.81 -4.54 0.44
C ALA A 220 -31.22 -4.74 -1.04
N SER A 221 -30.98 -3.75 -1.91
CA SER A 221 -31.22 -3.85 -3.35
C SER A 221 -29.88 -4.04 -4.08
N GLY A 222 -29.70 -5.21 -4.68
CA GLY A 222 -28.45 -5.69 -5.30
C GLY A 222 -28.06 -5.00 -6.62
N ALA A 223 -28.05 -3.67 -6.67
CA ALA A 223 -27.93 -2.95 -7.96
C ALA A 223 -26.54 -2.38 -8.28
N LEU A 224 -25.53 -2.45 -7.40
CA LEU A 224 -24.17 -2.00 -7.75
C LEU A 224 -23.11 -3.07 -7.68
N GLU A 225 -22.74 -3.51 -8.88
CA GLU A 225 -21.57 -4.31 -9.19
C GLU A 225 -20.30 -3.46 -9.37
N CYS A 226 -20.22 -2.26 -8.77
CA CYS A 226 -18.97 -1.51 -8.75
C CYS A 226 -18.03 -2.13 -7.71
N GLN A 227 -17.08 -2.97 -8.16
CA GLN A 227 -16.06 -3.57 -7.28
C GLN A 227 -14.79 -2.71 -7.16
N ALA A 228 -14.52 -1.87 -8.17
CA ALA A 228 -13.35 -1.03 -8.22
C ALA A 228 -13.62 0.25 -9.03
N LEU A 229 -12.96 1.34 -8.63
CA LEU A 229 -12.88 2.58 -9.40
C LEU A 229 -11.55 2.56 -10.16
N ARG A 230 -11.59 2.65 -11.49
CA ARG A 230 -10.37 2.86 -12.27
C ARG A 230 -10.10 4.36 -12.32
N VAL A 231 -8.95 4.78 -11.83
CA VAL A 231 -8.52 6.18 -11.86
C VAL A 231 -7.25 6.26 -12.69
N GLU A 232 -7.34 6.97 -13.80
CA GLU A 232 -6.19 7.29 -14.66
C GLU A 232 -5.60 8.62 -14.21
N ILE A 233 -4.39 8.59 -13.67
CA ILE A 233 -3.64 9.78 -13.28
C ILE A 233 -2.89 10.30 -14.49
N LEU A 234 -3.33 11.44 -15.01
CA LEU A 234 -2.77 12.06 -16.22
C LEU A 234 -1.48 12.81 -15.91
N SER A 235 -1.45 13.52 -14.78
CA SER A 235 -0.28 14.27 -14.34
C SER A 235 -0.26 14.43 -12.83
N SER A 236 0.96 14.49 -12.30
CA SER A 236 1.23 14.79 -10.90
C SER A 236 2.41 15.76 -10.87
N SER A 237 2.16 17.00 -10.45
CA SER A 237 3.21 17.99 -10.25
C SER A 237 3.31 18.36 -8.77
N ILE A 238 4.52 18.36 -8.24
CA ILE A 238 4.81 18.93 -6.93
C ILE A 238 4.93 20.44 -7.16
N LEU A 239 4.04 21.21 -6.57
CA LEU A 239 4.22 22.66 -6.52
C LEU A 239 5.37 22.93 -5.56
N HIS A 240 6.56 23.18 -6.12
CA HIS A 240 7.56 23.92 -5.38
C HIS A 240 7.01 25.34 -5.23
N ALA A 241 6.76 25.77 -4.00
CA ALA A 241 6.38 27.15 -3.73
C ALA A 241 7.49 28.05 -4.29
N GLU A 242 7.23 28.75 -5.41
CA GLU A 242 8.09 29.81 -5.94
C GLU A 242 8.02 31.03 -5.00
N MET A 243 8.53 30.87 -3.78
CA MET A 243 8.51 31.90 -2.75
C MET A 243 9.87 32.62 -2.61
N TRP A 244 10.73 32.54 -3.63
CA TRP A 244 12.12 33.03 -3.55
C TRP A 244 12.58 33.92 -4.72
N ARG A 245 11.67 34.64 -5.39
CA ARG A 245 12.07 35.71 -6.32
C ARG A 245 11.80 37.14 -5.85
N SER A 246 11.17 37.36 -4.70
CA SER A 246 10.80 38.72 -4.26
C SER A 246 11.53 39.27 -3.03
N SER A 247 12.49 38.54 -2.44
CA SER A 247 13.11 38.95 -1.16
C SER A 247 14.57 39.40 -1.26
N ALA A 248 15.17 39.46 -2.46
CA ALA A 248 16.60 39.73 -2.62
C ALA A 248 16.97 41.21 -2.83
N SER A 249 16.02 42.17 -2.85
CA SER A 249 16.30 43.56 -3.25
C SER A 249 16.22 44.60 -2.12
N SER A 250 16.25 44.22 -0.84
CA SER A 250 16.03 45.20 0.25
C SER A 250 16.90 44.97 1.48
N PHE A 251 18.23 44.93 1.33
CA PHE A 251 19.16 45.21 2.44
C PHE A 251 20.38 45.96 1.92
N GLY A 252 20.18 47.23 1.61
CA GLY A 252 21.24 48.20 1.37
C GLY A 252 21.38 49.16 2.55
N ALA A 253 22.58 49.19 3.12
CA ALA A 253 23.17 50.24 3.98
C ALA A 253 22.52 50.53 5.35
N VAL A 254 23.19 50.14 6.44
CA VAL A 254 23.64 51.02 7.57
C VAL A 254 24.58 50.20 8.49
N GLY A 255 25.78 50.73 8.79
CA GLY A 255 26.45 50.51 10.08
C GLY A 255 27.64 49.55 10.14
N ALA A 256 28.78 49.94 9.55
CA ALA A 256 30.03 49.16 9.52
C ALA A 256 30.81 49.03 10.85
N ALA A 257 30.22 49.35 12.01
CA ALA A 257 30.89 49.23 13.31
C ALA A 257 30.23 48.26 14.30
N CYS A 258 28.99 47.82 14.03
CA CYS A 258 28.34 46.74 14.80
C CYS A 258 28.62 45.35 14.20
N LEU A 259 29.27 45.28 13.03
CA LEU A 259 29.28 44.10 12.17
C LEU A 259 30.03 42.90 12.73
N LEU A 260 30.98 43.02 13.65
CA LEU A 260 31.72 41.84 14.16
C LEU A 260 31.00 41.12 15.30
N ILE A 261 30.35 41.86 16.21
CA ILE A 261 29.56 41.27 17.30
C ILE A 261 28.21 40.79 16.75
N TRP A 262 27.62 41.53 15.80
CA TRP A 262 26.45 41.07 15.05
C TRP A 262 26.80 39.94 14.10
N TRP A 263 28.01 39.85 13.53
CA TRP A 263 28.42 38.67 12.75
C TRP A 263 28.43 37.41 13.58
N TYR A 264 28.99 37.46 14.79
CA TYR A 264 29.12 36.25 15.59
C TYR A 264 27.75 35.78 16.09
N SER A 265 26.89 36.71 16.51
CA SER A 265 25.52 36.36 16.92
C SER A 265 24.64 36.01 15.72
N ALA A 266 24.73 36.70 14.58
CA ALA A 266 24.02 36.33 13.35
C ALA A 266 24.55 35.02 12.74
N PHE A 267 25.83 34.68 12.91
CA PHE A 267 26.40 33.40 12.48
C PHE A 267 25.93 32.27 13.40
N VAL A 268 25.83 32.49 14.71
CA VAL A 268 25.24 31.51 15.64
C VAL A 268 23.73 31.35 15.38
N TYR A 269 23.00 32.44 15.14
CA TYR A 269 21.59 32.37 14.74
C TYR A 269 21.39 31.80 13.33
N ALA A 270 22.33 31.99 12.41
CA ALA A 270 22.28 31.36 11.10
C ALA A 270 22.63 29.87 11.21
N VAL A 271 23.66 29.47 11.94
CA VAL A 271 24.04 28.04 12.04
C VAL A 271 23.05 27.25 12.89
N ALA A 272 22.42 27.85 13.91
CA ALA A 272 21.38 27.20 14.72
C ALA A 272 19.96 27.38 14.16
N GLY A 273 19.68 28.51 13.52
CA GLY A 273 18.38 28.83 12.95
C GLY A 273 18.19 28.31 11.53
N LEU A 274 19.24 28.17 10.71
CA LEU A 274 19.15 27.65 9.35
C LEU A 274 18.72 26.17 9.32
N PRO A 275 19.12 25.27 10.24
CA PRO A 275 18.51 23.95 10.37
C PRO A 275 17.02 24.04 10.74
N LEU A 276 16.62 24.95 11.62
CA LEU A 276 15.22 25.15 12.02
C LEU A 276 14.36 25.75 10.88
N ILE A 277 14.94 26.64 10.08
CA ILE A 277 14.33 27.24 8.89
C ILE A 277 14.31 26.21 7.76
N LEU A 278 15.37 25.43 7.54
CA LEU A 278 15.39 24.35 6.55
C LEU A 278 14.44 23.22 6.94
N TYR A 279 14.29 22.93 8.22
CA TYR A 279 13.34 21.95 8.74
C TYR A 279 11.89 22.47 8.66
N SER A 280 11.65 23.76 8.95
CA SER A 280 10.33 24.38 8.74
C SER A 280 9.99 24.51 7.24
N LEU A 281 10.98 24.76 6.39
CA LEU A 281 10.88 24.73 4.92
C LEU A 281 10.70 23.30 4.38
N GLN A 282 11.17 22.26 5.07
CA GLN A 282 10.85 20.87 4.76
C GLN A 282 9.43 20.49 5.20
N SER A 283 8.92 21.12 6.27
CA SER A 283 7.54 20.98 6.73
C SER A 283 6.52 21.80 5.92
N LEU A 284 6.99 22.65 5.01
CA LEU A 284 6.13 23.31 4.03
C LEU A 284 5.48 22.23 3.18
N GLN A 285 4.19 22.04 3.46
CA GLN A 285 3.34 21.02 2.87
C GLN A 285 3.57 21.00 1.36
N ARG A 286 4.18 19.91 0.86
CA ARG A 286 4.20 19.65 -0.58
C ARG A 286 2.75 19.49 -1.02
N ALA A 287 2.20 20.57 -1.54
CA ALA A 287 0.97 20.54 -2.29
C ALA A 287 1.28 19.86 -3.63
N GLN A 288 0.56 18.78 -3.91
CA GLN A 288 0.68 18.05 -5.16
C GLN A 288 -0.58 18.30 -5.97
N HIS A 289 -0.43 18.83 -7.18
CA HIS A 289 -1.53 18.93 -8.12
C HIS A 289 -1.63 17.60 -8.85
N VAL A 290 -2.74 16.90 -8.64
CA VAL A 290 -3.04 15.63 -9.30
C VAL A 290 -4.18 15.84 -10.26
N THR A 291 -3.93 15.59 -11.54
CA THR A 291 -4.98 15.55 -12.56
C THR A 291 -5.31 14.11 -12.87
N PHE A 292 -6.58 13.72 -12.72
CA PHE A 292 -7.02 12.35 -12.94
C PHE A 292 -8.37 12.26 -13.65
N LYS A 293 -8.65 11.10 -14.26
CA LYS A 293 -9.96 10.70 -14.77
C LYS A 293 -10.45 9.48 -14.02
N ALA A 294 -11.73 9.43 -13.68
CA ALA A 294 -12.34 8.26 -13.06
C ALA A 294 -13.25 7.52 -14.04
N GLU A 295 -13.15 6.20 -14.03
CA GLU A 295 -13.98 5.27 -14.79
C GLU A 295 -14.60 4.24 -13.85
N GLN A 296 -15.91 4.01 -14.01
CA GLN A 296 -16.58 2.92 -13.34
C GLN A 296 -16.22 1.61 -14.03
N LEU A 297 -15.58 0.70 -13.30
CA LEU A 297 -15.33 -0.65 -13.80
C LEU A 297 -16.58 -1.49 -13.52
N VAL A 298 -17.53 -1.43 -14.46
CA VAL A 298 -18.69 -2.33 -14.43
C VAL A 298 -18.14 -3.73 -14.68
N ARG A 299 -18.39 -4.65 -13.75
CA ARG A 299 -18.07 -6.06 -13.96
C ARG A 299 -18.71 -6.44 -15.29
N ALA A 300 -17.90 -6.87 -16.26
CA ALA A 300 -18.46 -7.38 -17.50
C ALA A 300 -19.37 -8.55 -17.10
N GLU A 301 -20.67 -8.32 -17.11
CA GLU A 301 -21.64 -9.38 -16.96
C GLU A 301 -21.23 -10.43 -17.99
N ARG A 302 -20.95 -11.63 -17.50
CA ARG A 302 -20.71 -12.79 -18.34
C ARG A 302 -22.04 -13.13 -19.00
N GLY A 303 -22.45 -12.32 -19.96
CA GLY A 303 -23.71 -12.41 -20.67
C GLY A 303 -23.67 -13.62 -21.59
N SER A 304 -24.28 -14.70 -21.10
CA SER A 304 -24.94 -15.70 -21.95
C SER A 304 -26.04 -14.97 -22.72
N ARG A 305 -25.71 -14.43 -23.89
CA ARG A 305 -26.65 -13.79 -24.80
C ARG A 305 -27.03 -14.81 -25.86
N GLU A 306 -28.15 -15.50 -25.65
CA GLU A 306 -28.88 -16.13 -26.76
C GLU A 306 -29.33 -15.01 -27.71
N VAL A 307 -28.77 -15.01 -28.92
CA VAL A 307 -29.20 -14.17 -30.03
C VAL A 307 -30.02 -15.08 -30.96
N PRO A 308 -31.27 -14.73 -31.31
CA PRO A 308 -32.03 -15.50 -32.29
C PRO A 308 -31.35 -15.41 -33.66
N SER A 309 -31.12 -16.58 -34.26
CA SER A 309 -30.43 -16.74 -35.54
C SER A 309 -31.10 -15.97 -36.68
N PRO A 310 -30.37 -15.14 -37.43
CA PRO A 310 -30.67 -14.88 -38.82
C PRO A 310 -30.06 -16.01 -39.68
N ALA A 311 -30.79 -16.39 -40.71
CA ALA A 311 -30.47 -17.50 -41.59
C ALA A 311 -29.09 -17.37 -42.27
N ARG A 312 -28.35 -18.48 -42.21
CA ARG A 312 -27.32 -18.99 -43.14
C ARG A 312 -26.53 -17.98 -43.98
N SER A 313 -25.23 -17.92 -43.68
CA SER A 313 -24.16 -17.94 -44.67
C SER A 313 -22.97 -18.69 -44.07
N PRO A 314 -22.40 -19.74 -44.73
CA PRO A 314 -21.33 -20.55 -44.16
C PRO A 314 -19.98 -19.88 -44.43
N SER A 315 -19.56 -18.94 -43.58
CA SER A 315 -18.15 -18.53 -43.52
C SER A 315 -17.43 -19.39 -42.49
N ASN A 316 -16.75 -20.41 -43.01
CA ASN A 316 -16.04 -21.44 -42.26
C ASN A 316 -14.70 -20.95 -41.70
N ASN A 317 -14.66 -19.74 -41.11
CA ASN A 317 -13.50 -19.25 -40.36
C ASN A 317 -13.69 -19.58 -38.89
N GLY A 318 -13.71 -20.87 -38.59
CA GLY A 318 -13.58 -21.37 -37.22
C GLY A 318 -12.18 -21.07 -36.74
N ALA A 319 -11.96 -19.83 -36.25
CA ALA A 319 -10.78 -19.51 -35.46
C ALA A 319 -10.80 -20.44 -34.25
N VAL A 320 -10.05 -21.53 -34.35
CA VAL A 320 -9.80 -22.47 -33.26
C VAL A 320 -9.24 -21.62 -32.13
N ARG A 321 -10.09 -21.29 -31.15
CA ARG A 321 -9.63 -20.66 -29.91
C ARG A 321 -8.73 -21.68 -29.26
N GLU A 322 -7.43 -21.49 -29.41
CA GLU A 322 -6.42 -22.26 -28.72
C GLU A 322 -6.78 -22.24 -27.24
N ALA A 323 -7.10 -23.41 -26.70
CA ALA A 323 -7.49 -23.52 -25.30
C ALA A 323 -6.33 -22.98 -24.46
N ALA A 324 -6.64 -22.13 -23.47
CA ALA A 324 -5.62 -21.64 -22.57
C ALA A 324 -4.93 -22.84 -21.88
N PRO A 325 -3.60 -22.87 -21.80
CA PRO A 325 -2.89 -23.99 -21.21
C PRO A 325 -3.31 -24.18 -19.76
N ARG A 326 -3.33 -25.42 -19.27
CA ARG A 326 -3.93 -25.76 -17.98
C ARG A 326 -3.19 -25.15 -16.79
N TRP A 327 -1.93 -24.76 -16.95
CA TRP A 327 -1.16 -24.03 -15.92
C TRP A 327 -1.52 -22.54 -15.85
N SER A 328 -2.22 -21.98 -16.84
CA SER A 328 -2.65 -20.57 -16.80
C SER A 328 -3.77 -20.39 -15.78
N GLY A 329 -3.63 -19.39 -14.90
CA GLY A 329 -4.63 -19.12 -13.86
C GLY A 329 -4.04 -18.46 -12.60
N THR A 330 -4.88 -18.37 -11.58
CA THR A 330 -4.49 -17.92 -10.24
C THR A 330 -4.39 -19.12 -9.32
N TRP A 331 -3.26 -19.23 -8.62
CA TRP A 331 -2.88 -20.39 -7.85
C TRP A 331 -2.43 -19.99 -6.45
N ILE A 332 -2.91 -20.69 -5.43
CA ILE A 332 -2.52 -20.48 -4.04
C ILE A 332 -1.65 -21.63 -3.55
N LEU A 333 -0.60 -21.31 -2.80
CA LEU A 333 0.29 -22.32 -2.23
C LEU A 333 -0.47 -23.21 -1.22
N ASP A 334 -0.46 -24.53 -1.44
CA ASP A 334 -0.87 -25.50 -0.44
C ASP A 334 0.31 -25.94 0.42
N LYS A 335 0.44 -25.28 1.57
CA LYS A 335 1.51 -25.55 2.53
C LYS A 335 1.44 -26.96 3.14
N SER A 336 0.28 -27.61 3.16
CA SER A 336 0.15 -28.94 3.77
C SER A 336 0.83 -30.03 2.94
N CYS A 337 0.98 -29.80 1.64
CA CYS A 337 1.58 -30.72 0.67
C CYS A 337 2.88 -30.17 0.05
N SER A 338 3.35 -29.00 0.49
CA SER A 338 4.55 -28.35 -0.04
C SER A 338 5.74 -28.52 0.89
N GLU A 339 6.91 -28.76 0.29
CA GLU A 339 8.19 -28.66 0.97
C GLU A 339 8.54 -27.19 1.24
N LYS A 340 9.49 -26.96 2.16
CA LYS A 340 9.96 -25.62 2.49
C LYS A 340 10.88 -25.11 1.39
N TYR A 341 10.61 -23.92 0.86
CA TYR A 341 11.48 -23.28 -0.13
C TYR A 341 12.70 -22.59 0.52
N GLU A 342 12.64 -22.40 1.84
CA GLU A 342 13.68 -21.79 2.66
C GLU A 342 15.13 -22.27 2.40
N PRO A 343 15.44 -23.57 2.20
CA PRO A 343 16.81 -24.02 1.95
C PRO A 343 17.42 -23.44 0.65
N ILE A 344 16.65 -23.44 -0.44
CA ILE A 344 17.08 -22.87 -1.73
C ILE A 344 17.29 -21.37 -1.61
N LEU A 345 16.33 -20.66 -1.00
CA LEU A 345 16.46 -19.22 -0.83
C LEU A 345 17.59 -18.82 0.14
N LYS A 346 17.86 -19.65 1.16
CA LYS A 346 18.99 -19.46 2.08
C LYS A 346 20.32 -19.62 1.33
N ASP A 347 20.41 -20.60 0.44
CA ASP A 347 21.58 -20.82 -0.41
C ASP A 347 21.88 -19.61 -1.32
N MET A 348 20.83 -19.03 -1.89
CA MET A 348 20.88 -17.79 -2.67
C MET A 348 21.21 -16.54 -1.82
N GLY A 349 21.35 -16.70 -0.49
CA GLY A 349 21.62 -15.62 0.46
C GLY A 349 20.45 -14.68 0.68
N VAL A 350 19.22 -15.07 0.33
CA VAL A 350 18.02 -14.24 0.50
C VAL A 350 17.73 -14.00 1.98
N ASN A 351 17.38 -12.76 2.33
CA ASN A 351 17.09 -12.38 3.71
C ASN A 351 15.98 -13.23 4.33
N TYR A 352 16.00 -13.34 5.66
CA TYR A 352 15.06 -14.21 6.40
C TYR A 352 13.58 -13.84 6.18
N LEU A 353 13.28 -12.53 6.09
CA LEU A 353 11.91 -12.06 5.95
C LEU A 353 11.28 -12.55 4.63
N ILE A 354 12.00 -12.41 3.52
CA ILE A 354 11.54 -12.83 2.19
C ILE A 354 11.46 -14.36 2.12
N ARG A 355 12.39 -15.09 2.76
CA ARG A 355 12.30 -16.54 2.90
C ARG A 355 10.99 -16.97 3.55
N LYS A 356 10.61 -16.34 4.66
CA LYS A 356 9.33 -16.64 5.34
C LYS A 356 8.11 -16.19 4.54
N ALA A 357 8.21 -15.09 3.81
CA ALA A 357 7.14 -14.63 2.93
C ALA A 357 6.91 -15.58 1.74
N ALA A 358 7.97 -16.17 1.20
CA ALA A 358 7.87 -17.16 0.12
C ALA A 358 7.20 -18.47 0.57
N ASP A 359 7.31 -18.84 1.85
CA ASP A 359 6.68 -20.01 2.47
C ASP A 359 5.36 -19.67 3.22
N ALA A 360 4.78 -18.49 2.97
CA ALA A 360 3.52 -18.09 3.56
C ALA A 360 2.35 -18.79 2.86
N LYS A 361 1.33 -19.21 3.62
CA LYS A 361 0.09 -19.79 3.06
C LYS A 361 -0.67 -18.78 2.17
N THR A 362 -0.35 -17.50 2.29
CA THR A 362 -0.94 -16.40 1.50
C THR A 362 -0.20 -16.14 0.19
N SER A 363 0.84 -16.91 -0.15
CA SER A 363 1.54 -16.76 -1.42
C SER A 363 0.62 -17.17 -2.58
N VAL A 364 0.37 -16.23 -3.48
CA VAL A 364 -0.43 -16.44 -4.69
C VAL A 364 0.46 -16.30 -5.91
N LEU A 365 0.40 -17.27 -6.83
CA LEU A 365 1.05 -17.23 -8.14
C LEU A 365 -0.02 -17.04 -9.21
N VAL A 366 0.11 -15.99 -10.02
CA VAL A 366 -0.71 -15.80 -11.22
C VAL A 366 0.16 -16.09 -12.43
N ILE A 367 -0.29 -16.98 -13.30
CA ILE A 367 0.38 -17.28 -14.57
C ILE A 367 -0.59 -16.95 -15.69
N SER A 368 -0.15 -16.18 -16.68
CA SER A 368 -0.90 -15.91 -17.90
C SER A 368 -0.03 -16.06 -19.13
N LYS A 369 -0.64 -16.47 -20.25
CA LYS A 369 0.02 -16.63 -21.56
C LYS A 369 -0.58 -15.63 -22.54
N SER A 370 0.27 -14.85 -23.20
CA SER A 370 -0.06 -14.09 -24.41
C SER A 370 0.48 -14.81 -25.65
N ALA A 371 0.27 -14.26 -26.84
CA ALA A 371 0.83 -14.81 -28.07
C ALA A 371 2.37 -14.86 -28.06
N THR A 372 3.02 -13.98 -27.32
CA THR A 372 4.48 -13.80 -27.35
C THR A 372 5.18 -14.03 -26.02
N HIS A 373 4.44 -14.03 -24.90
CA HIS A 373 5.04 -14.10 -23.57
C HIS A 373 4.22 -14.96 -22.59
N VAL A 374 4.91 -15.47 -21.58
CA VAL A 374 4.33 -15.97 -20.34
C VAL A 374 4.63 -14.96 -19.24
N ASN A 375 3.59 -14.49 -18.53
CA ASN A 375 3.72 -13.62 -17.38
C ASN A 375 3.52 -14.42 -16.09
N PHE A 376 4.45 -14.28 -15.15
CA PHE A 376 4.39 -14.83 -13.80
C PHE A 376 4.31 -13.67 -12.80
N VAL A 377 3.27 -13.65 -11.99
CA VAL A 377 3.13 -12.67 -10.90
C VAL A 377 3.03 -13.40 -9.57
N VAL A 378 4.07 -13.30 -8.75
CA VAL A 378 4.09 -13.83 -7.39
C VAL A 378 3.65 -12.72 -6.45
N LYS A 379 2.45 -12.85 -5.89
CA LYS A 379 1.92 -11.94 -4.87
C LYS A 379 2.26 -12.50 -3.49
N ASN A 380 3.19 -11.83 -2.80
CA ASN A 380 3.52 -12.10 -1.40
C ASN A 380 3.67 -10.76 -0.63
N LEU A 381 4.57 -10.66 0.34
CA LEU A 381 4.94 -9.38 0.96
C LEU A 381 5.49 -8.37 -0.06
N VAL A 382 6.19 -8.87 -1.08
CA VAL A 382 6.71 -8.15 -2.24
C VAL A 382 6.17 -8.82 -3.49
N THR A 383 5.56 -8.04 -4.39
CA THR A 383 5.12 -8.55 -5.68
C THR A 383 6.33 -8.69 -6.60
N VAL A 384 6.52 -9.89 -7.16
CA VAL A 384 7.55 -10.15 -8.18
C VAL A 384 6.84 -10.47 -9.49
N GLU A 385 7.25 -9.81 -10.58
CA GLU A 385 6.69 -10.01 -11.91
C GLU A 385 7.78 -10.41 -12.91
N ASP A 386 7.57 -11.52 -13.61
CA ASP A 386 8.44 -12.06 -14.65
C ASP A 386 7.70 -12.23 -15.97
N LEU A 387 8.21 -11.59 -17.02
CA LEU A 387 7.67 -11.66 -18.38
C LEU A 387 8.69 -12.36 -19.28
N LEU A 388 8.38 -13.58 -19.71
CA LEU A 388 9.30 -14.43 -20.47
C LEU A 388 8.77 -14.70 -21.89
N PRO A 389 9.58 -14.49 -22.93
CA PRO A 389 9.24 -14.85 -24.30
C PRO A 389 8.92 -16.34 -24.47
N VAL A 390 7.88 -16.64 -25.25
CA VAL A 390 7.48 -18.03 -25.56
C VAL A 390 8.45 -18.73 -26.52
N ASP A 391 9.31 -17.97 -27.21
CA ASP A 391 10.34 -18.47 -28.13
C ASP A 391 11.60 -18.98 -27.40
N GLY A 392 11.65 -18.82 -26.07
CA GLY A 392 12.78 -19.26 -25.25
C GLY A 392 13.99 -18.32 -25.26
N ALA A 393 13.82 -17.08 -25.74
CA ALA A 393 14.85 -16.06 -25.63
C ALA A 393 15.21 -15.73 -24.17
N TRP A 394 16.47 -15.41 -23.92
CA TRP A 394 16.96 -14.99 -22.61
C TRP A 394 16.52 -13.57 -22.28
N VAL A 395 15.98 -13.38 -21.07
CA VAL A 395 15.60 -12.09 -20.51
C VAL A 395 16.56 -11.73 -19.38
N PRO A 396 17.34 -10.64 -19.51
CA PRO A 396 18.18 -10.15 -18.42
C PRO A 396 17.33 -9.51 -17.32
N LYS A 397 17.71 -9.75 -16.07
CA LYS A 397 17.08 -9.18 -14.88
C LYS A 397 18.11 -8.88 -13.80
N PRO A 398 17.93 -7.80 -13.02
CA PRO A 398 18.75 -7.57 -11.85
C PRO A 398 18.51 -8.69 -10.83
N VAL A 399 19.58 -9.19 -10.22
CA VAL A 399 19.46 -10.08 -9.06
C VAL A 399 18.73 -9.33 -7.94
N PRO A 400 17.71 -9.93 -7.28
CA PRO A 400 16.98 -9.26 -6.22
C PRO A 400 17.92 -8.74 -5.11
N PRO A 401 17.75 -7.48 -4.65
CA PRO A 401 18.68 -6.85 -3.70
C PRO A 401 18.67 -7.51 -2.31
N ALA A 402 17.70 -8.38 -2.05
CA ALA A 402 17.52 -9.11 -0.81
C ALA A 402 18.56 -10.21 -0.55
N GLY A 403 19.43 -10.51 -1.52
CA GLY A 403 20.41 -11.59 -1.46
C GLY A 403 21.85 -11.14 -1.17
N ARG A 404 22.79 -12.11 -1.11
CA ARG A 404 24.24 -11.84 -1.20
C ARG A 404 24.72 -11.64 -2.64
N MET A 405 24.02 -12.26 -3.59
CA MET A 405 24.33 -12.23 -5.01
C MET A 405 24.17 -10.80 -5.56
N ARG A 406 25.00 -10.45 -6.54
CA ARG A 406 25.03 -9.10 -7.16
C ARG A 406 25.18 -9.25 -8.68
N GLY A 407 24.66 -8.29 -9.42
CA GLY A 407 24.74 -8.25 -10.88
C GLY A 407 23.44 -8.64 -11.55
N GLU A 408 23.56 -9.21 -12.73
CA GLU A 408 22.45 -9.58 -13.60
C GLU A 408 22.29 -11.10 -13.66
N MET A 409 21.06 -11.57 -13.52
CA MET A 409 20.65 -12.94 -13.85
C MET A 409 19.91 -12.94 -15.18
N ARG A 410 19.82 -14.10 -15.83
CA ARG A 410 19.04 -14.27 -17.06
C ARG A 410 18.04 -15.38 -16.88
N LEU A 411 16.83 -15.19 -17.40
CA LEU A 411 15.75 -16.18 -17.34
C LEU A 411 15.31 -16.54 -18.75
N ARG A 412 14.90 -17.78 -18.96
CA ARG A 412 14.20 -18.17 -20.19
C ARG A 412 13.21 -19.28 -19.94
N LEU A 413 12.25 -19.40 -20.84
CA LEU A 413 11.37 -20.54 -20.92
C LEU A 413 12.03 -21.65 -21.74
N THR A 414 12.15 -22.85 -21.18
CA THR A 414 12.73 -24.02 -21.88
C THR A 414 11.66 -24.99 -22.35
N LYS A 415 10.48 -24.99 -21.72
CA LYS A 415 9.35 -25.85 -22.08
C LYS A 415 8.01 -25.15 -21.84
N SER A 416 7.09 -25.27 -22.79
CA SER A 416 5.73 -24.72 -22.69
C SER A 416 4.76 -25.63 -23.44
N THR A 417 4.08 -26.49 -22.70
CA THR A 417 3.06 -27.41 -23.22
C THR A 417 1.71 -27.11 -22.57
N GLU A 418 0.68 -27.90 -22.83
CA GLU A 418 -0.62 -27.72 -22.17
C GLU A 418 -0.56 -27.96 -20.65
N ASN A 419 0.22 -28.95 -20.20
CA ASN A 419 0.27 -29.40 -18.80
C ASN A 419 1.58 -29.07 -18.09
N GLU A 420 2.61 -28.67 -18.83
CA GLU A 420 3.96 -28.50 -18.27
C GLU A 420 4.59 -27.20 -18.74
N LEU A 421 5.26 -26.52 -17.81
CA LEU A 421 5.96 -25.27 -18.02
C LEU A 421 7.32 -25.36 -17.32
N GLU A 422 8.41 -25.09 -18.03
CA GLU A 422 9.77 -25.11 -17.47
C GLU A 422 10.49 -23.80 -17.74
N MET A 423 11.10 -23.25 -16.69
CA MET A 423 11.88 -22.02 -16.70
C MET A 423 13.27 -22.28 -16.12
N VAL A 424 14.29 -21.72 -16.75
CA VAL A 424 15.67 -21.75 -16.27
C VAL A 424 16.16 -20.34 -15.97
N THR A 425 16.79 -20.18 -14.81
CA THR A 425 17.47 -18.98 -14.36
C THR A 425 18.97 -19.24 -14.25
N GLU A 426 19.76 -18.45 -14.98
CA GLU A 426 21.22 -18.39 -14.85
C GLU A 426 21.60 -17.20 -13.99
N PHE A 427 22.32 -17.47 -12.89
CA PHE A 427 22.87 -16.43 -12.04
C PHE A 427 24.25 -15.97 -12.56
N PRO A 428 24.80 -14.85 -12.03
CA PRO A 428 26.15 -14.43 -12.33
C PRO A 428 27.19 -15.57 -12.25
N PRO A 429 28.31 -15.48 -13.00
CA PRO A 429 29.33 -16.52 -13.02
C PRO A 429 29.77 -16.95 -11.61
N GLY A 430 29.82 -18.26 -11.38
CA GLY A 430 30.16 -18.85 -10.07
C GLY A 430 28.98 -19.06 -9.12
N GLU A 431 27.82 -18.45 -9.39
CA GLU A 431 26.61 -18.62 -8.57
C GLU A 431 25.70 -19.76 -9.09
N GLY A 432 26.02 -20.46 -10.18
CA GLY A 432 25.23 -21.60 -10.67
C GLY A 432 23.87 -21.21 -11.29
N GLY A 433 22.86 -22.08 -11.19
CA GLY A 433 21.55 -21.87 -11.83
C GLY A 433 20.37 -22.41 -11.03
N LEU A 434 19.16 -22.13 -11.49
CA LEU A 434 17.91 -22.62 -10.93
C LEU A 434 16.96 -23.06 -12.06
N CYS A 435 16.33 -24.21 -11.90
CA CYS A 435 15.35 -24.74 -12.84
C CYS A 435 14.01 -24.90 -12.10
N ASP A 436 12.96 -24.29 -12.64
CA ASP A 436 11.59 -24.36 -12.16
C ASP A 436 10.75 -25.17 -13.16
N THR A 437 10.30 -26.36 -12.77
CA THR A 437 9.38 -27.19 -13.56
C THR A 437 8.01 -27.21 -12.91
N LEU A 438 6.97 -26.79 -13.61
CA LEU A 438 5.58 -26.84 -13.18
C LEU A 438 4.85 -27.91 -13.98
N VAL A 439 4.18 -28.84 -13.31
CA VAL A 439 3.37 -29.91 -13.92
C VAL A 439 1.98 -29.88 -13.32
N VAL A 440 0.97 -29.64 -14.16
CA VAL A 440 -0.45 -29.64 -13.77
C VAL A 440 -0.91 -31.08 -13.58
N ASP A 441 -1.58 -31.33 -12.45
CA ASP A 441 -2.16 -32.65 -12.17
C ASP A 441 -3.34 -32.95 -13.10
N ASP A 442 -3.70 -34.24 -13.20
CA ASP A 442 -4.77 -34.70 -14.09
C ASP A 442 -6.12 -34.03 -13.79
N ASP A 443 -6.36 -33.60 -12.56
CA ASP A 443 -7.58 -32.91 -12.15
C ASP A 443 -7.68 -31.46 -12.68
N GLY A 444 -6.57 -30.87 -13.12
CA GLY A 444 -6.47 -29.48 -13.60
C GLY A 444 -6.68 -28.43 -12.52
N ASN A 445 -6.76 -28.83 -11.26
CA ASN A 445 -7.03 -27.98 -10.10
C ASN A 445 -5.82 -27.84 -9.18
N SER A 446 -4.77 -28.64 -9.37
CA SER A 446 -3.45 -28.42 -8.77
C SER A 446 -2.33 -28.52 -9.79
N PHE A 447 -1.18 -27.96 -9.42
CA PHE A 447 0.08 -28.29 -10.07
C PHE A 447 1.20 -28.44 -9.04
N SER A 448 2.18 -29.27 -9.38
CA SER A 448 3.43 -29.42 -8.65
C SER A 448 4.53 -28.59 -9.31
N ARG A 449 5.14 -27.68 -8.56
CA ARG A 449 6.33 -26.92 -8.95
C ARG A 449 7.56 -27.50 -8.28
N ARG A 450 8.40 -28.17 -9.07
CA ARG A 450 9.71 -28.66 -8.66
C ARG A 450 10.76 -27.58 -8.93
N VAL A 451 11.51 -27.20 -7.91
CA VAL A 451 12.57 -26.21 -8.01
C VAL A 451 13.91 -26.88 -7.73
N VAL A 452 14.80 -26.87 -8.72
CA VAL A 452 16.14 -27.46 -8.63
C VAL A 452 17.18 -26.36 -8.71
N ARG A 453 17.91 -26.17 -7.63
CA ARG A 453 19.01 -25.23 -7.50
C ARG A 453 20.34 -25.96 -7.70
N LYS A 454 21.04 -25.66 -8.80
CA LYS A 454 22.37 -26.21 -9.10
C LYS A 454 23.46 -25.22 -8.70
N ARG A 455 24.39 -25.64 -7.85
CA ARG A 455 25.56 -24.83 -7.47
C ARG A 455 26.71 -25.01 -8.47
N SER A 456 27.68 -24.12 -8.41
CA SER A 456 28.92 -24.18 -9.20
C SER A 456 29.81 -25.37 -8.84
N ASP A 457 29.72 -25.88 -7.61
CA ASP A 457 30.41 -27.09 -7.14
C ASP A 457 29.73 -28.40 -7.57
N GLY A 458 28.64 -28.33 -8.33
CA GLY A 458 27.86 -29.49 -8.78
C GLY A 458 26.83 -30.01 -7.77
N THR A 459 26.82 -29.52 -6.53
CA THR A 459 25.80 -29.89 -5.55
C THR A 459 24.44 -29.32 -5.94
N GLN A 460 23.37 -30.01 -5.56
CA GLN A 460 22.00 -29.63 -5.89
C GLN A 460 21.12 -29.58 -4.65
N LEU A 461 20.26 -28.57 -4.60
CA LEU A 461 19.15 -28.49 -3.65
C LEU A 461 17.86 -28.58 -4.44
N GLU A 462 16.89 -29.31 -3.92
CA GLU A 462 15.59 -29.49 -4.55
C GLU A 462 14.48 -29.20 -3.54
N CYS A 463 13.38 -28.65 -4.02
CA CYS A 463 12.12 -28.70 -3.30
C CYS A 463 10.91 -28.79 -4.25
N THR A 464 9.83 -29.42 -3.79
CA THR A 464 8.55 -29.47 -4.48
C THR A 464 7.49 -28.65 -3.75
N ARG A 465 6.78 -27.80 -4.50
CA ARG A 465 5.72 -26.94 -3.99
C ARG A 465 4.43 -27.23 -4.73
N VAL A 466 3.35 -27.49 -3.99
CA VAL A 466 2.04 -27.77 -4.55
C VAL A 466 1.20 -26.51 -4.49
N PHE A 467 0.58 -26.16 -5.62
CA PHE A 467 -0.35 -25.05 -5.70
C PHE A 467 -1.73 -25.55 -6.10
N ARG A 468 -2.78 -24.95 -5.53
CA ARG A 468 -4.18 -25.21 -5.89
C ARG A 468 -4.76 -24.01 -6.61
N ARG A 469 -5.65 -24.28 -7.56
CA ARG A 469 -6.35 -23.23 -8.30
C ARG A 469 -7.26 -22.47 -7.34
N MET A 470 -7.21 -21.14 -7.42
CA MET A 470 -8.10 -20.26 -6.65
C MET A 470 -9.43 -20.18 -7.41
N SER A 471 -10.48 -20.77 -6.83
CA SER A 471 -11.84 -20.83 -7.38
C SER A 471 -12.51 -19.47 -7.48
#